data_AF-A0A162CPW4-F1
#
_entry.id   AF-A0A162CPW4-F1
#
_cell.length_a   1.000
_cell.length_b   1.000
_cell.length_c   1.000
_cell.angle_alpha   90.00
_cell.angle_beta   90.00
_cell.angle_gamma   90.00
#
_symmetry.space_group_name_H-M   'P 1'
#
loop_
_entity.id
_entity.type
_entity.pdbx_description
1 polymer ?
#
loop_
_entity_poly.entity_id
_entity_poly.type
_entity_poly.pdbx_seq_one_letter_code
_entity_poly.pdbx_strand_id
1 'polypeptide(L)'
;MLETTVSQKERKKKNTTKIYLIIASIVFGILILPSLPMIMMSAMMFDSPGSEDSIPTITLVISLIAYPFVTSISIIVAWILFVRKIFFGAILSASLPFLNILIGIGAIIYMSIFCDGNFAC
;
A
#
# COMPACT_ATOMS: atom_id res chain seq x y z
N MET A 1 -19.11 -39.07 1.60
CA MET A 1 -18.25 -38.44 2.63
C MET A 1 -17.23 -37.43 2.06
N LEU A 2 -16.71 -37.62 0.84
CA LEU A 2 -15.78 -36.65 0.22
C LEU A 2 -16.45 -35.32 -0.21
N GLU A 3 -17.67 -35.35 -0.73
CA GLU A 3 -18.38 -34.14 -1.20
C GLU A 3 -18.61 -33.09 -0.11
N THR A 4 -18.89 -33.52 1.12
CA THR A 4 -19.07 -32.61 2.26
C THR A 4 -17.75 -31.93 2.63
N THR A 5 -16.61 -32.62 2.51
CA THR A 5 -15.30 -32.04 2.86
C THR A 5 -14.85 -30.96 1.87
N VAL A 6 -15.11 -31.15 0.57
CA VAL A 6 -14.77 -30.17 -0.48
C VAL A 6 -15.59 -28.88 -0.31
N SER A 7 -16.91 -29.01 -0.09
CA SER A 7 -17.81 -27.87 0.13
C SER A 7 -17.43 -27.06 1.38
N GLN A 8 -17.05 -27.72 2.48
CA GLN A 8 -16.60 -27.06 3.70
C GLN A 8 -15.27 -26.31 3.51
N LYS A 9 -14.33 -26.88 2.75
CA LYS A 9 -13.02 -26.26 2.46
C LYS A 9 -13.17 -24.98 1.63
N GLU A 10 -14.02 -24.99 0.61
CA GLU A 10 -14.32 -23.81 -0.22
C GLU A 10 -14.99 -22.70 0.58
N ARG A 11 -15.96 -23.06 1.43
CA ARG A 11 -16.66 -22.10 2.33
C ARG A 11 -15.69 -21.44 3.31
N LYS A 12 -14.78 -22.23 3.90
CA LYS A 12 -13.74 -21.73 4.82
C LYS A 12 -12.76 -20.79 4.12
N LYS A 13 -12.31 -21.12 2.90
CA LYS A 13 -11.41 -20.27 2.08
C LYS A 13 -12.07 -18.93 1.73
N LYS A 14 -13.35 -18.94 1.33
CA LYS A 14 -14.12 -17.73 1.06
C LYS A 14 -14.26 -16.84 2.30
N ASN A 15 -14.61 -17.41 3.45
CA ASN A 15 -14.77 -16.65 4.69
C ASN A 15 -13.44 -16.04 5.16
N THR A 16 -12.35 -16.81 5.09
CA THR A 16 -11.01 -16.33 5.45
C THR A 16 -10.57 -15.16 4.56
N THR A 17 -10.77 -15.28 3.24
CA THR A 17 -10.44 -14.21 2.28
C THR A 17 -11.29 -12.96 2.54
N LYS A 18 -12.58 -13.13 2.86
CA LYS A 18 -13.46 -12.01 3.20
C LYS A 18 -12.99 -11.26 4.44
N ILE A 19 -12.63 -11.99 5.51
CA ILE A 19 -12.10 -11.41 6.74
C ILE A 19 -10.81 -10.65 6.46
N TYR A 20 -9.89 -11.23 5.69
CA TYR A 20 -8.65 -10.57 5.28
C TYR A 20 -8.91 -9.26 4.54
N LEU A 21 -9.81 -9.26 3.55
CA LEU A 21 -10.14 -8.05 2.79
C LEU A 21 -10.76 -6.96 3.65
N ILE A 22 -11.60 -7.31 4.63
CA ILE A 22 -12.18 -6.36 5.57
C ILE A 22 -11.09 -5.75 6.45
N ILE A 23 -10.25 -6.58 7.06
CA ILE A 23 -9.15 -6.12 7.92
C ILE A 23 -8.20 -5.22 7.12
N ALA A 24 -7.78 -5.64 5.93
CA ALA A 24 -6.91 -4.86 5.06
C ALA A 24 -7.54 -3.51 4.68
N SER A 25 -8.83 -3.51 4.31
CA SER A 25 -9.54 -2.27 3.95
C SER A 25 -9.63 -1.30 5.13
N ILE A 26 -9.89 -1.80 6.34
CA ILE A 26 -9.97 -0.97 7.55
C ILE A 26 -8.58 -0.43 7.91
N VAL A 27 -7.57 -1.30 7.99
CA VAL A 27 -6.20 -0.92 8.37
C VAL A 27 -5.63 0.08 7.37
N PHE A 28 -5.62 -0.24 6.08
CA PHE A 28 -5.09 0.66 5.06
C PHE A 28 -5.96 1.91 4.87
N GLY A 29 -7.28 1.80 5.03
CA GLY A 29 -8.20 2.93 4.99
C GLY A 29 -7.96 3.94 6.12
N ILE A 30 -7.74 3.48 7.35
CA ILE A 30 -7.39 4.36 8.49
C ILE A 30 -6.05 5.05 8.24
N LEU A 31 -5.08 4.34 7.66
CA LEU A 31 -3.75 4.88 7.31
C LEU A 31 -3.81 5.99 6.23
N ILE A 32 -4.93 6.18 5.52
CA ILE A 32 -5.09 7.33 4.62
C ILE A 32 -5.10 8.64 5.43
N LEU A 33 -5.71 8.67 6.61
CA LEU A 33 -5.79 9.88 7.44
C LEU A 33 -4.42 10.50 7.76
N PRO A 34 -3.42 9.75 8.29
CA PRO A 34 -2.09 10.29 8.51
C PRO A 34 -1.30 10.56 7.22
N SER A 35 -1.67 9.96 6.09
CA SER A 35 -0.99 10.24 4.81
C SER A 35 -1.28 11.66 4.28
N LEU A 36 -2.46 12.22 4.58
CA LEU A 36 -2.83 13.55 4.11
C LEU A 36 -1.91 14.68 4.63
N PRO A 37 -1.68 14.83 5.95
CA PRO A 37 -0.74 15.83 6.45
C PRO A 37 0.69 15.55 5.97
N MET A 38 1.08 14.27 5.83
CA MET A 38 2.40 13.91 5.29
C MET A 38 2.58 14.41 3.84
N ILE A 39 1.54 14.33 2.99
CA ILE A 39 1.56 14.88 1.63
C ILE A 39 1.67 16.42 1.66
N MET A 40 0.99 17.09 2.59
CA MET A 40 1.11 18.55 2.70
C MET A 40 2.52 18.96 3.15
N MET A 41 3.13 18.19 4.04
CA MET A 41 4.50 18.43 4.52
C MET A 41 5.57 18.02 3.51
N SER A 42 5.25 17.13 2.55
CA SER A 42 6.24 16.64 1.59
C SER A 42 6.74 17.72 0.64
N ALA A 43 6.01 18.82 0.46
CA ALA A 43 6.49 19.97 -0.34
C ALA A 43 7.76 20.61 0.27
N MET A 44 7.88 20.64 1.60
CA MET A 44 9.06 21.20 2.27
C MET A 44 10.32 20.34 2.14
N MET A 45 10.20 19.11 1.64
CA MET A 45 11.37 18.28 1.31
C MET A 45 12.15 18.83 0.12
N PHE A 46 11.52 19.68 -0.70
CA PHE A 46 12.16 20.31 -1.86
C PHE A 46 12.78 21.69 -1.56
N ASP A 47 12.66 22.20 -0.33
CA ASP A 47 13.29 23.47 0.07
C ASP A 47 14.82 23.36 0.20
N SER A 48 15.38 22.14 0.18
CA SER A 48 16.82 21.90 0.25
C SER A 48 17.48 22.11 -1.13
N PRO A 49 18.63 22.82 -1.22
CA PRO A 49 19.32 22.96 -2.50
C PRO A 49 19.75 21.59 -3.04
N GLY A 50 19.37 21.28 -4.28
CA GLY A 50 19.69 20.00 -4.94
C GLY A 50 18.71 18.85 -4.69
N SER A 51 17.65 19.03 -3.87
CA SER A 51 16.65 17.97 -3.68
C SER A 51 15.72 17.76 -4.88
N GLU A 52 15.66 18.70 -5.82
CA GLU A 52 14.85 18.55 -7.04
C GLU A 52 15.43 17.51 -8.02
N ASP A 53 16.75 17.29 -7.98
CA ASP A 53 17.43 16.30 -8.82
C ASP A 53 17.57 14.93 -8.11
N SER A 54 17.22 14.89 -6.83
CA SER A 54 17.40 13.70 -5.99
C SER A 54 16.32 12.64 -6.25
N ILE A 55 16.72 11.55 -6.91
CA ILE A 55 15.86 10.39 -7.15
C ILE A 55 15.17 9.85 -5.87
N PRO A 56 15.84 9.71 -4.71
CA PRO A 56 15.19 9.16 -3.53
C PRO A 56 14.12 10.10 -2.93
N THR A 57 14.35 11.41 -2.92
CA THR A 57 13.37 12.39 -2.40
C THR A 57 12.14 12.46 -3.30
N ILE A 58 12.35 12.49 -4.63
CA ILE A 58 11.26 12.43 -5.60
C ILE A 58 10.45 11.13 -5.43
N THR A 59 11.13 9.99 -5.31
CA THR A 59 10.48 8.68 -5.13
C THR A 59 9.65 8.64 -3.84
N LEU A 60 10.18 9.22 -2.75
CA LEU A 60 9.48 9.30 -1.48
C LEU A 60 8.20 10.15 -1.60
N VAL A 61 8.30 11.35 -2.18
CA VAL A 61 7.15 12.24 -2.36
C VAL A 61 6.08 11.60 -3.25
N ILE A 62 6.49 10.97 -4.36
CA ILE A 62 5.58 10.24 -5.24
C ILE A 62 4.90 9.09 -4.49
N SER A 63 5.63 8.34 -3.66
CA SER A 63 5.06 7.25 -2.86
C SER A 63 4.02 7.76 -1.85
N LEU A 64 4.28 8.88 -1.18
CA LEU A 64 3.35 9.54 -0.27
C LEU A 64 2.06 9.96 -1.00
N ILE A 65 2.19 10.65 -2.14
CA ILE A 65 1.05 11.09 -2.94
C ILE A 65 0.28 9.90 -3.50
N ALA A 66 0.97 8.86 -3.98
CA ALA A 66 0.35 7.69 -4.57
C ALA A 66 -0.43 6.86 -3.54
N TYR A 67 -0.03 6.87 -2.26
CA TYR A 67 -0.63 6.04 -1.22
C TYR A 67 -2.16 6.13 -1.12
N PRO A 68 -2.79 7.31 -0.95
CA PRO A 68 -4.25 7.42 -0.86
C PRO A 68 -4.96 6.94 -2.13
N PHE A 69 -4.40 7.20 -3.31
CA PHE A 69 -4.99 6.78 -4.58
C PHE A 69 -4.87 5.26 -4.78
N VAL A 70 -3.67 4.70 -4.58
CA VAL A 70 -3.40 3.27 -4.68
C VAL A 70 -4.25 2.50 -3.68
N THR A 71 -4.39 3.00 -2.44
CA THR A 71 -5.21 2.37 -1.41
C THR A 71 -6.69 2.35 -1.80
N SER A 72 -7.22 3.48 -2.26
CA SER A 72 -8.63 3.57 -2.68
C SER A 72 -8.93 2.64 -3.86
N ILE A 73 -8.08 2.65 -4.89
CA ILE A 73 -8.23 1.80 -6.08
C ILE A 73 -8.05 0.32 -5.70
N SER A 74 -7.05 -0.01 -4.88
CA SER A 74 -6.76 -1.36 -4.40
C SER A 74 -7.96 -1.97 -3.69
N ILE A 75 -8.59 -1.23 -2.76
CA ILE A 75 -9.76 -1.69 -2.03
C ILE A 75 -10.89 -2.00 -3.01
N ILE A 76 -11.23 -1.06 -3.90
CA ILE A 76 -12.31 -1.24 -4.90
C ILE A 76 -12.05 -2.48 -5.76
N VAL A 77 -10.85 -2.61 -6.32
CA VAL A 77 -10.47 -3.73 -7.19
C VAL A 77 -10.49 -5.06 -6.44
N ALA A 78 -10.02 -5.09 -5.19
CA ALA A 78 -10.01 -6.30 -4.38
C ALA A 78 -11.43 -6.83 -4.11
N TRP A 79 -12.40 -5.93 -3.84
CA TRP A 79 -13.80 -6.30 -3.68
C TRP A 79 -14.43 -6.80 -5.00
N ILE A 80 -14.12 -6.16 -6.13
CA ILE A 80 -14.59 -6.62 -7.45
C ILE A 80 -14.07 -8.03 -7.76
N LEU A 81 -12.79 -8.30 -7.52
CA LEU A 81 -12.18 -9.62 -7.75
C LEU A 81 -12.73 -10.69 -6.80
N PHE A 82 -13.05 -10.31 -5.56
CA PHE A 82 -13.73 -11.18 -4.61
C PHE A 82 -15.12 -11.62 -5.10
N VAL A 83 -15.90 -10.69 -5.67
CA VAL A 83 -17.22 -11.00 -6.26
C VAL A 83 -17.07 -11.94 -7.46
N ARG A 84 -16.01 -11.78 -8.27
CA ARG A 84 -15.69 -12.67 -9.40
C ARG A 84 -15.12 -14.04 -9.00
N LYS A 85 -15.08 -14.37 -7.70
CA LYS A 85 -14.49 -15.61 -7.13
C LYS A 85 -12.98 -15.77 -7.41
N ILE A 86 -12.28 -14.71 -7.80
CA ILE A 86 -10.83 -14.72 -8.06
C ILE A 86 -10.11 -14.35 -6.76
N PHE A 87 -10.01 -15.31 -5.83
CA PHE A 87 -9.48 -15.06 -4.49
C PHE A 87 -7.99 -14.66 -4.49
N PHE A 88 -7.17 -15.25 -5.35
CA PHE A 88 -5.74 -14.92 -5.43
C PHE A 88 -5.52 -13.48 -5.90
N GLY A 89 -6.27 -13.05 -6.93
CA GLY A 89 -6.23 -11.68 -7.42
C GLY A 89 -6.73 -10.68 -6.37
N ALA A 90 -7.79 -11.01 -5.62
CA ALA A 90 -8.28 -10.14 -4.56
C ALA A 90 -7.24 -9.89 -3.45
N ILE A 91 -6.52 -10.95 -3.03
CA ILE A 91 -5.44 -10.84 -2.04
C ILE A 91 -4.28 -10.02 -2.60
N LEU A 92 -3.88 -10.28 -3.84
CA LEU A 92 -2.80 -9.55 -4.51
C LEU A 92 -3.15 -8.06 -4.61
N SER A 93 -4.35 -7.72 -5.08
CA SER A 93 -4.84 -6.34 -5.15
C SER A 93 -4.83 -5.66 -3.79
N ALA A 94 -5.32 -6.32 -2.73
CA ALA A 94 -5.32 -5.79 -1.37
C ALA A 94 -3.91 -5.62 -0.76
N SER A 95 -2.87 -6.23 -1.35
CA SER A 95 -1.48 -6.09 -0.90
C SER A 95 -0.71 -4.95 -1.59
N LEU A 96 -1.25 -4.33 -2.64
CA LEU A 96 -0.63 -3.16 -3.30
C LEU A 96 -0.32 -1.99 -2.36
N PRO A 97 -1.21 -1.59 -1.42
CA PRO A 97 -0.95 -0.48 -0.51
C PRO A 97 0.26 -0.76 0.39
N PHE A 98 0.41 -2.01 0.80
CA PHE A 98 1.56 -2.47 1.58
C PHE A 98 2.87 -2.32 0.79
N LEU A 99 2.85 -2.71 -0.49
CA LEU A 99 4.01 -2.56 -1.36
C LEU A 99 4.40 -1.09 -1.54
N ASN A 100 3.42 -0.18 -1.64
CA ASN A 100 3.73 1.25 -1.71
C ASN A 100 4.38 1.77 -0.41
N ILE A 101 3.89 1.35 0.77
CA ILE A 101 4.53 1.69 2.05
C ILE A 101 5.99 1.20 2.08
N LEU A 102 6.25 -0.01 1.60
CA LEU A 102 7.60 -0.56 1.55
C LEU A 102 8.54 0.27 0.65
N ILE A 103 8.05 0.77 -0.49
CA ILE A 103 8.82 1.66 -1.36
C ILE A 103 9.20 2.95 -0.62
N GLY A 104 8.22 3.57 0.06
CA GLY A 104 8.47 4.77 0.86
C GLY A 104 9.51 4.54 1.97
N ILE A 105 9.38 3.45 2.73
CA ILE A 105 10.36 3.07 3.76
C ILE A 105 11.74 2.81 3.14
N GLY A 106 11.79 2.14 1.99
CA GLY A 106 13.03 1.88 1.27
C GLY A 106 13.75 3.16 0.86
N ALA A 107 13.02 4.17 0.40
CA ALA A 107 13.58 5.48 0.07
C ALA A 107 14.16 6.19 1.31
N ILE A 108 13.46 6.13 2.46
CA ILE A 108 13.97 6.68 3.73
C ILE A 108 15.26 5.98 4.15
N ILE A 109 15.28 4.65 4.12
CA ILE A 109 16.45 3.85 4.50
C ILE A 109 17.63 4.17 3.58
N TYR A 110 17.39 4.25 2.27
CA TYR A 110 18.41 4.60 1.29
C TYR A 110 19.04 5.97 1.60
N MET A 111 18.23 7.00 1.86
CA MET A 111 18.73 8.32 2.24
C MET A 111 19.50 8.29 3.57
N SER A 112 19.02 7.52 4.55
CA SER A 112 19.66 7.45 5.87
C SER A 112 21.06 6.80 5.84
N ILE A 113 21.30 5.87 4.91
CA ILE A 113 22.57 5.12 4.83
C ILE A 113 23.54 5.77 3.85
N PHE A 114 23.07 6.21 2.68
CA PHE A 114 23.93 6.68 1.61
C PHE A 114 24.09 8.20 1.56
N CYS A 115 23.15 8.94 2.16
CA CYS A 115 23.07 10.40 2.04
C CYS A 115 23.21 11.09 3.40
N ASP A 116 23.58 10.36 4.46
CA ASP A 116 23.63 10.84 5.86
C ASP A 116 22.35 11.55 6.33
N GLY A 117 21.20 11.18 5.75
CA GLY A 117 19.91 11.80 6.04
C GLY A 117 19.67 13.14 5.32
N ASN A 118 20.49 13.50 4.34
CA ASN A 118 20.28 14.66 3.47
C ASN A 118 19.33 14.32 2.29
N PHE A 119 18.49 15.28 1.92
CA PHE A 119 17.58 15.19 0.77
C PHE A 119 18.28 15.48 -0.56
N ALA A 120 19.46 16.10 -0.54
CA ALA A 120 20.28 16.33 -1.73
C ALA A 120 21.22 15.14 -1.95
N CYS A 121 20.71 14.14 -2.66
CA CYS A 121 21.39 12.91 -3.03
C CYS A 121 20.95 12.50 -4.43
#